data_AF-A0ABD7XVA9-F1
#
_entry.id   AF-A0ABD7XVA9-F1
#
_cell.length_a   1.000
_cell.length_b   1.000
_cell.length_c   1.000
_cell.angle_alpha   90.00
_cell.angle_beta   90.00
_cell.angle_gamma   90.00
#
_symmetry.space_group_name_H-M   'P 1'
#
loop_
_entity.id
_entity.type
_entity.pdbx_description
1 polymer ?
#
loop_
_entity_poly.entity_id
_entity_poly.type
_entity_poly.pdbx_seq_one_letter_code
_entity_poly.pdbx_strand_id
1 'polypeptide(L)'
;MLGAQGLTPHRRRTPQRQTLYAFAAVSTHDGVIDSLVLPWANAETMQVFLAEMARRHAVEFIMMVMDQAGWHIAGHLDVPQNMRLEFLPALS
;
A
#
# COMPACT_ATOMS: atom_id res chain seq x y z
N MET A 1 -44.51 41.06 21.40
CA MET A 1 -43.78 40.65 20.17
C MET A 1 -42.60 39.78 20.58
N LEU A 2 -42.72 38.46 20.44
CA LEU A 2 -41.64 37.51 20.78
C LEU A 2 -40.63 37.45 19.63
N GLY A 3 -39.34 37.69 19.93
CA GLY A 3 -38.26 37.53 18.97
C GLY A 3 -37.93 36.06 18.75
N ALA A 4 -37.98 35.60 17.49
CA ALA A 4 -37.58 34.25 17.11
C ALA A 4 -36.05 34.14 17.15
N GLN A 5 -35.51 33.37 18.11
CA GLN A 5 -34.11 33.00 18.10
C GLN A 5 -33.89 31.95 16.99
N GLY A 6 -33.04 32.28 16.02
CA GLY A 6 -32.67 31.38 14.94
C GLY A 6 -31.92 30.15 15.46
N LEU A 7 -32.36 28.97 15.03
CA LEU A 7 -31.67 27.70 15.30
C LEU A 7 -30.37 27.64 14.50
N THR A 8 -29.24 27.73 15.20
CA THR A 8 -27.90 27.49 14.61
C THR A 8 -27.82 26.04 14.11
N PRO A 9 -27.51 25.77 12.83
CA PRO A 9 -27.43 24.41 12.33
C PRO A 9 -26.22 23.70 12.97
N HIS A 10 -26.46 22.54 13.59
CA HIS A 10 -25.38 21.66 14.01
C HIS A 10 -24.54 21.24 12.80
N ARG A 11 -23.26 21.65 12.81
CA ARG A 11 -22.26 21.24 11.81
C ARG A 11 -22.21 19.72 11.78
N ARG A 12 -22.63 19.10 10.66
CA ARG A 12 -22.45 17.66 10.43
C ARG A 12 -20.96 17.36 10.55
N ARG A 13 -20.55 16.49 11.49
CA ARG A 13 -19.19 15.96 11.52
C ARG A 13 -19.00 15.10 10.27
N THR A 14 -18.00 15.44 9.47
CA THR A 14 -17.57 14.58 8.37
C THR A 14 -17.14 13.22 8.95
N PRO A 15 -17.65 12.09 8.45
CA PRO A 15 -17.13 10.78 8.85
C PRO A 15 -15.63 10.73 8.56
N GLN A 16 -14.80 10.53 9.58
CA GLN A 16 -13.39 10.17 9.37
C GLN A 16 -13.35 8.68 9.03
N ARG A 17 -13.01 8.36 7.78
CA ARG A 17 -12.70 6.98 7.41
C ARG A 17 -11.30 6.66 7.94
N GLN A 18 -11.21 5.62 8.76
CA GLN A 18 -9.95 4.96 9.06
C GLN A 18 -9.78 3.83 8.04
N THR A 19 -8.66 3.82 7.34
CA THR A 19 -8.32 2.79 6.36
C THR A 19 -6.99 2.18 6.74
N LEU A 20 -6.91 0.85 6.63
CA LEU A 20 -5.68 0.08 6.70
C LEU A 20 -5.51 -0.61 5.35
N TYR A 21 -4.26 -0.82 4.96
CA TYR A 21 -3.89 -1.42 3.69
C TYR A 21 -3.14 -2.71 3.96
N ALA A 22 -3.59 -3.80 3.32
CA ALA A 22 -2.86 -5.07 3.33
C ALA A 22 -1.97 -5.13 2.10
N PHE A 23 -0.68 -5.32 2.32
CA PHE A 23 0.31 -5.62 1.30
C PHE A 23 0.61 -7.10 1.41
N ALA A 24 0.57 -7.82 0.30
CA ALA A 24 0.85 -9.24 0.29
C ALA A 24 1.58 -9.66 -0.98
N ALA A 25 2.46 -10.64 -0.84
CA ALA A 25 3.10 -11.34 -1.94
C ALA A 25 2.92 -12.85 -1.74
N VAL A 26 2.69 -13.55 -2.83
CA VAL A 26 2.63 -15.02 -2.85
C VAL A 26 3.77 -15.54 -3.71
N SER A 27 4.53 -16.49 -3.17
CA SER A 27 5.52 -17.24 -3.92
C SER A 27 4.83 -18.24 -4.83
N THR A 28 5.09 -18.15 -6.14
CA THR A 28 4.56 -19.11 -7.11
C THR A 28 5.26 -20.47 -7.05
N HIS A 29 6.43 -20.54 -6.42
CA HIS A 29 7.23 -21.77 -6.33
C HIS A 29 6.66 -22.75 -5.30
N ASP A 30 6.28 -22.25 -4.12
CA ASP A 30 5.88 -23.06 -2.97
C ASP A 30 4.58 -22.61 -2.29
N GLY A 31 3.96 -21.53 -2.77
CA GLY A 31 2.68 -21.03 -2.25
C GLY A 31 2.77 -20.27 -0.93
N VAL A 32 3.98 -19.98 -0.43
CA VAL A 32 4.15 -19.19 0.80
C VAL A 32 3.63 -17.78 0.57
N ILE A 33 2.89 -17.26 1.56
CA ILE A 33 2.35 -15.89 1.55
C ILE A 33 3.03 -15.07 2.63
N ASP A 34 3.58 -13.93 2.23
CA ASP A 34 4.02 -12.89 3.12
C ASP A 34 3.07 -11.70 3.05
N SER A 35 2.79 -11.09 4.20
CA SER A 35 1.97 -9.88 4.25
C SER A 35 2.38 -8.91 5.34
N LEU A 36 2.01 -7.65 5.14
CA LEU A 36 2.07 -6.56 6.11
C LEU A 36 0.74 -5.79 6.09
N VAL A 37 0.26 -5.37 7.26
CA VAL A 37 -0.86 -4.43 7.39
C VAL A 37 -0.27 -3.07 7.75
N LEU A 38 -0.43 -2.10 6.86
CA LEU A 38 0.22 -0.80 6.93
C LEU A 38 -0.82 0.33 6.83
N PRO A 39 -0.59 1.48 7.50
CA PRO A 39 -1.58 2.55 7.59
C PRO A 39 -1.78 3.38 6.31
N TRP A 40 -0.89 3.29 5.32
CA TRP A 40 -0.96 4.06 4.07
C TRP A 40 -0.60 3.23 2.84
N ALA A 41 -1.25 3.49 1.70
CA ALA A 41 -0.83 2.98 0.39
C ALA A 41 -0.13 4.08 -0.40
N ASN A 42 1.20 4.16 -0.28
CA ASN A 42 2.06 5.10 -0.98
C ASN A 42 3.44 4.48 -1.23
N ALA A 43 4.32 5.20 -1.94
CA ALA A 43 5.65 4.69 -2.31
C ALA A 43 6.55 4.42 -1.09
N GLU A 44 6.43 5.20 -0.02
CA GLU A 44 7.20 4.99 1.23
C GLU A 44 6.80 3.66 1.89
N THR A 45 5.51 3.38 2.01
CA THR A 45 5.03 2.09 2.51
C THR A 45 5.44 0.95 1.58
N MET A 46 5.45 1.17 0.26
CA MET A 46 5.93 0.16 -0.69
C MET A 46 7.41 -0.16 -0.47
N GLN A 47 8.24 0.85 -0.21
CA GLN A 47 9.65 0.67 0.12
C GLN A 47 9.83 -0.21 1.37
N VAL A 48 9.02 0.02 2.42
CA VAL A 48 9.00 -0.82 3.62
C VAL A 48 8.67 -2.27 3.28
N PHE A 49 7.66 -2.49 2.42
CA PHE A 49 7.28 -3.83 1.99
C PHE A 49 8.41 -4.54 1.23
N LEU A 50 9.06 -3.88 0.26
CA LEU A 50 10.17 -4.45 -0.50
C LEU A 50 11.37 -4.81 0.39
N ALA A 51 11.72 -3.93 1.33
CA ALA A 51 12.80 -4.16 2.28
C ALA A 51 12.52 -5.38 3.17
N GLU A 52 11.27 -5.53 3.64
CA GLU A 52 10.89 -6.67 4.45
C GLU A 52 10.92 -7.98 3.66
N MET A 53 10.52 -7.97 2.39
CA MET A 53 10.59 -9.16 1.52
C MET A 53 12.04 -9.58 1.29
N ALA A 54 12.92 -8.63 0.97
CA ALA A 54 14.34 -8.90 0.83
C ALA A 54 14.97 -9.44 2.11
N ARG A 55 14.54 -8.96 3.28
CA ARG A 55 15.02 -9.42 4.58
C ARG A 55 14.55 -10.83 4.92
N ARG A 56 13.28 -11.17 4.67
CA ARG A 56 12.73 -12.51 4.97
C ARG A 56 13.31 -13.59 4.07
N HIS A 57 13.61 -13.24 2.82
CA HIS A 57 14.13 -14.15 1.80
C HIS A 57 15.56 -13.79 1.40
N ALA A 58 16.42 -13.54 2.39
CA ALA A 58 17.77 -12.99 2.19
C ALA A 58 18.71 -13.90 1.37
N VAL A 59 18.42 -15.20 1.29
CA VAL A 59 19.20 -16.18 0.52
C VAL A 59 18.60 -16.50 -0.85
N GLU A 60 17.48 -15.87 -1.19
CA GLU A 60 16.77 -16.07 -2.44
C GLU A 60 16.87 -14.84 -3.33
N PHE A 61 16.77 -15.06 -4.64
CA PHE A 61 16.58 -13.98 -5.59
C PHE A 61 15.10 -13.85 -5.93
N ILE A 62 14.50 -12.71 -5.57
CA ILE A 62 13.08 -12.45 -5.73
C ILE A 62 12.80 -11.80 -7.09
N MET A 63 11.99 -12.45 -7.92
CA MET A 63 11.34 -11.81 -9.05
C MET A 63 9.94 -11.34 -8.62
N MET A 64 9.81 -10.05 -8.32
CA MET A 64 8.55 -9.49 -7.83
C MET A 64 7.73 -8.95 -8.99
N VAL A 65 6.60 -9.61 -9.27
CA VAL A 65 5.65 -9.20 -10.31
C VAL A 65 4.54 -8.35 -9.70
N MET A 66 4.32 -7.14 -10.22
CA MET A 66 3.30 -6.21 -9.72
C MET A 66 2.54 -5.52 -10.85
N ASP A 67 1.36 -4.97 -10.55
CA ASP A 67 0.67 -4.07 -11.47
C ASP A 67 1.35 -2.68 -11.52
N GLN A 68 0.83 -1.78 -12.35
CA GLN A 68 1.35 -0.42 -12.50
C GLN A 68 0.61 0.61 -11.64
N ALA A 69 0.10 0.22 -10.46
CA ALA A 69 -0.51 1.18 -9.54
C ALA A 69 0.46 2.32 -9.21
N GLY A 70 -0.08 3.51 -8.96
CA GLY A 70 0.74 4.72 -8.80
C GLY A 70 1.89 4.55 -7.81
N TRP A 71 1.71 3.82 -6.71
CA TRP A 71 2.73 3.59 -5.68
C TRP A 71 3.68 2.41 -5.95
N HIS A 72 3.42 1.61 -6.98
CA HIS A 72 4.36 0.60 -7.51
C HIS A 72 5.37 1.22 -8.49
N ILE A 73 4.98 2.31 -9.17
CA ILE A 73 5.81 2.99 -10.19
C ILE A 73 6.20 4.42 -9.83
N ALA A 74 5.69 4.97 -8.72
CA ALA A 74 6.01 6.33 -8.28
C ALA A 74 7.35 6.40 -7.57
N GLY A 75 8.13 7.40 -7.95
CA GLY A 75 9.45 7.64 -7.38
C GLY A 75 10.46 6.56 -7.77
N HIS A 76 11.72 6.78 -7.39
CA HIS A 76 12.72 5.74 -7.47
C HIS A 76 12.58 4.86 -6.23
N LEU A 77 11.88 3.72 -6.35
CA LEU A 77 11.94 2.67 -5.33
C LEU A 77 13.38 2.13 -5.32
N ASP A 78 13.99 2.09 -4.14
CA ASP A 78 15.29 1.46 -3.93
C ASP A 78 15.09 -0.05 -3.93
N VAL A 79 15.25 -0.66 -5.11
CA VAL A 79 15.09 -2.11 -5.28
C VAL A 79 16.25 -2.83 -4.59
N PRO A 80 15.97 -3.75 -3.64
CA PRO A 80 17.01 -4.54 -2.97
C PRO A 80 17.86 -5.34 -3.95
N GLN A 81 19.14 -5.55 -3.62
CA GLN A 81 20.09 -6.23 -4.52
C GLN A 81 19.66 -7.65 -4.92
N ASN A 82 18.96 -8.36 -4.02
CA ASN A 82 18.44 -9.71 -4.26
C ASN A 82 17.05 -9.71 -4.91
N MET A 83 16.63 -8.62 -5.54
CA MET A 83 15.30 -8.47 -6.09
C MET A 83 15.33 -7.82 -7.47
N ARG A 84 14.37 -8.20 -8.31
CA ARG A 84 14.02 -7.51 -9.55
C ARG A 84 12.52 -7.30 -9.61
N LEU A 85 12.10 -6.08 -9.98
CA LEU A 85 10.70 -5.75 -10.20
C LEU A 85 10.33 -5.99 -11.66
N GLU A 86 9.19 -6.66 -11.88
CA GLU A 86 8.57 -6.85 -13.19
C GLU A 86 7.14 -6.33 -13.14
N PHE A 87 6.74 -5.59 -14.17
CA PHE A 87 5.42 -4.95 -14.23
C PHE A 87 4.54 -5.65 -15.25
N LEU A 88 3.31 -5.97 -14.85
CA LEU A 88 2.28 -6.45 -15.77
C LEU A 88 1.97 -5.37 -16.82
N PRO A 89 1.52 -5.75 -18.03
CA PRO A 89 1.02 -4.79 -19.01
C PRO A 89 -0.10 -3.93 -18.42
N ALA A 90 -0.14 -2.66 -18.82
CA ALA A 90 -1.20 -1.73 -18.39
C ALA A 90 -2.58 -2.26 -18.82
N LEU A 91 -3.54 -2.28 -17.88
CA LEU A 91 -4.91 -2.80 -18.06
C LEU A 91 -4.96 -4.32 -18.39
N SER A 92 -4.43 -5.15 -17.49
CA SER A 92 -4.66 -6.62 -17.48
C SER A 92 -5.82 -7.00 -16.56
#